data_AF-S0EWI2-F1
#
_entry.id   AF-S0EWI2-F1
#
_cell.length_a   1.000
_cell.length_b   1.000
_cell.length_c   1.000
_cell.angle_alpha   90.00
_cell.angle_beta   90.00
_cell.angle_gamma   90.00
#
_symmetry.space_group_name_H-M   'P 1'
#
loop_
_entity.id
_entity.type
_entity.pdbx_description
1 polymer ?
#
loop_
_entity_poly.entity_id
_entity_poly.type
_entity_poly.pdbx_seq_one_letter_code
_entity_poly.pdbx_strand_id
1 'polypeptide(L)'
;MVLAVDPGRVRCGIAVVTDEGKALYQAIVAPDGLVEEVRRLKTQFSPQVILVGKGTGSAPLIEALEKAVEETPLVIMEEAYTSEAARRLFVQENPARGWQKLLPRALRTPDRPYDDYAARILADRWWQLQRR
;
A
#
# COMPACT_ATOMS: atom_id res chain seq x y z
N MET A 1 -6.09 -9.59 8.64
CA MET A 1 -5.03 -8.78 8.00
C MET A 1 -5.23 -8.79 6.48
N VAL A 2 -4.78 -7.75 5.78
CA VAL A 2 -4.91 -7.62 4.32
C VAL A 2 -3.54 -7.49 3.65
N LEU A 3 -3.44 -7.93 2.40
CA LEU A 3 -2.29 -7.68 1.54
C LEU A 3 -2.69 -6.61 0.52
N ALA A 4 -2.03 -5.47 0.52
CA ALA A 4 -2.29 -4.38 -0.40
C ALA A 4 -1.16 -4.25 -1.42
N VAL A 5 -1.53 -3.98 -2.66
CA VAL A 5 -0.64 -3.81 -3.80
C VAL A 5 -0.99 -2.52 -4.52
N ASP A 6 -0.01 -1.64 -4.69
CA ASP A 6 -0.11 -0.49 -5.58
C ASP A 6 0.75 -0.74 -6.83
N PRO A 7 0.18 -1.27 -7.91
CA PRO A 7 0.91 -1.62 -9.12
C PRO A 7 1.30 -0.38 -9.92
N GLY A 8 2.58 -0.27 -10.26
CA GLY A 8 3.13 0.80 -11.10
C GLY A 8 4.00 0.25 -12.23
N ARG A 9 4.28 1.09 -13.24
CA ARG A 9 5.06 0.68 -14.42
C ARG A 9 6.54 0.40 -14.14
N VAL A 10 7.10 1.06 -13.13
CA VAL A 10 8.54 0.98 -12.79
C VAL A 10 8.74 0.34 -11.43
N ARG A 11 7.83 0.61 -10.50
CA ARG A 11 7.89 0.18 -9.10
C ARG A 11 6.48 -0.14 -8.64
N CYS A 12 6.32 -1.21 -7.88
CA CYS A 12 5.06 -1.60 -7.26
C CYS A 12 5.22 -1.57 -5.75
N GLY A 13 4.32 -0.86 -5.07
CA GLY A 13 4.24 -0.89 -3.61
C GLY A 13 3.51 -2.14 -3.14
N ILE A 14 3.98 -2.75 -2.07
CA ILE A 14 3.32 -3.90 -1.44
C ILE A 14 3.36 -3.77 0.08
N ALA A 15 2.26 -4.10 0.75
CA ALA A 15 2.17 -4.04 2.20
C ALA A 15 1.22 -5.10 2.77
N VAL A 16 1.61 -5.72 3.88
CA VAL A 16 0.70 -6.56 4.69
C VAL A 16 0.33 -5.78 5.94
N VAL A 17 -0.96 -5.55 6.17
CA VAL A 17 -1.44 -4.65 7.21
C VAL A 17 -2.56 -5.30 8.04
N THR A 18 -2.46 -5.20 9.37
CA THR A 18 -3.49 -5.66 10.30
C THR A 18 -4.70 -4.72 10.31
N ASP A 19 -5.82 -5.15 10.90
CA ASP A 19 -7.02 -4.33 11.13
C ASP A 19 -6.78 -3.16 12.08
N GLU A 20 -5.78 -3.27 12.97
CA GLU A 20 -5.32 -2.13 13.78
C GLU A 20 -4.48 -1.12 12.99
N GLY A 21 -4.24 -1.35 11.70
CA GLY A 21 -3.43 -0.49 10.83
C GLY A 21 -1.93 -0.73 10.95
N LYS A 22 -1.46 -1.80 11.61
CA LYS A 22 -0.03 -2.08 11.75
C LYS A 22 0.51 -2.78 10.49
N ALA A 23 1.57 -2.24 9.90
CA ALA A 23 2.29 -2.91 8.81
C ALA A 23 3.15 -4.05 9.39
N LEU A 24 2.88 -5.28 8.96
CA LEU A 24 3.70 -6.45 9.22
C LEU A 24 4.79 -6.63 8.15
N TYR A 25 4.52 -6.12 6.95
CA TYR A 25 5.45 -6.10 5.82
C TYR A 25 5.18 -4.86 4.98
N GLN A 26 6.23 -4.24 4.44
CA GLN A 26 6.13 -3.13 3.50
C GLN A 26 7.38 -3.11 2.63
N ALA A 27 7.21 -3.07 1.31
CA ALA A 27 8.33 -3.04 0.37
C ALA A 27 7.94 -2.38 -0.96
N ILE A 28 8.97 -2.05 -1.73
CA ILE A 28 8.86 -1.71 -3.15
C ILE A 28 9.49 -2.86 -3.93
N VAL A 29 8.77 -3.38 -4.92
CA VAL A 29 9.24 -4.44 -5.81
C VAL A 29 9.17 -4.01 -7.27
N ALA A 30 9.97 -4.65 -8.12
CA ALA A 30 9.86 -4.49 -9.56
C ALA A 30 8.56 -5.17 -10.06
N PRO A 31 7.92 -4.65 -11.13
CA PRO A 31 6.72 -5.25 -11.71
C PRO A 31 6.87 -6.75 -12.02
N ASP A 32 8.02 -7.14 -12.58
CA ASP A 32 8.30 -8.53 -12.97
C ASP A 32 8.38 -9.48 -11.76
N GLY A 33 8.72 -8.96 -10.58
CA GLY A 33 8.77 -9.73 -9.33
C GLY A 33 7.49 -9.67 -8.50
N LEU A 34 6.49 -8.88 -8.92
CA LEU A 34 5.32 -8.58 -8.10
C LEU A 34 4.49 -9.83 -7.79
N VAL A 35 4.21 -10.64 -8.80
CA VAL A 35 3.36 -11.83 -8.66
C VAL A 35 3.99 -12.84 -7.70
N GLU A 36 5.30 -13.04 -7.80
CA GLU A 36 6.02 -13.97 -6.94
C GLU A 36 6.04 -13.48 -5.49
N GLU A 37 6.24 -12.18 -5.29
CA GLU A 37 6.19 -11.60 -3.96
C GLU A 37 4.80 -11.70 -3.34
N VAL A 38 3.74 -11.47 -4.13
CA VAL A 38 2.35 -11.65 -3.67
C VAL A 38 2.08 -13.09 -3.26
N ARG A 39 2.55 -14.08 -4.03
CA ARG A 39 2.41 -15.50 -3.65
C ARG A 39 3.16 -15.80 -2.35
N ARG A 40 4.40 -15.34 -2.23
CA ARG A 40 5.21 -15.50 -1.02
C ARG A 40 4.51 -14.96 0.21
N LEU A 41 3.96 -13.74 0.11
CA LEU A 41 3.25 -13.08 1.21
C LEU A 41 1.88 -13.73 1.49
N LYS A 42 1.16 -14.19 0.46
CA LYS A 42 -0.07 -14.97 0.62
C LYS A 42 0.19 -16.22 1.45
N THR A 43 1.24 -16.97 1.13
CA THR A 43 1.64 -18.17 1.87
C THR A 43 2.10 -17.85 3.29
N GLN A 44 2.91 -16.79 3.46
CA GLN A 44 3.49 -16.45 4.76
C GLN A 44 2.46 -15.89 5.75
N PHE A 45 1.51 -15.08 5.28
CA PHE A 45 0.63 -14.29 6.15
C PHE A 45 -0.85 -14.69 6.06
N SER A 46 -1.24 -15.48 5.06
CA SER A 46 -2.64 -15.89 4.83
C SER A 46 -3.63 -14.71 4.93
N PRO A 47 -3.43 -13.63 4.12
CA PRO A 47 -4.29 -12.45 4.19
C PRO A 47 -5.72 -12.80 3.82
N GLN A 48 -6.68 -12.14 4.47
CA GLN A 48 -8.11 -12.39 4.24
C GLN A 48 -8.60 -11.84 2.88
N VAL A 49 -7.91 -10.83 2.35
CA VAL A 49 -8.19 -10.18 1.07
C VAL A 49 -6.91 -9.56 0.53
N ILE A 50 -6.79 -9.58 -0.79
CA ILE A 50 -5.75 -8.88 -1.54
C ILE A 50 -6.37 -7.64 -2.16
N LEU A 51 -5.85 -6.47 -1.82
CA LEU A 51 -6.30 -5.18 -2.31
C LEU A 51 -5.37 -4.73 -3.42
N VAL A 52 -5.90 -4.29 -4.55
CA VAL A 52 -5.10 -3.79 -5.67
C VAL A 52 -5.53 -2.40 -6.08
N GLY A 53 -4.59 -1.45 -6.09
CA GLY A 53 -4.83 -0.09 -6.55
C GLY A 53 -5.03 -0.02 -8.06
N LYS A 54 -6.02 0.78 -8.50
CA LYS A 54 -6.24 1.04 -9.92
C LYS A 54 -5.36 2.20 -10.42
N GLY A 55 -4.09 1.90 -10.66
CA GLY A 55 -3.12 2.83 -11.26
C GLY A 55 -3.22 2.96 -12.80
N THR A 56 -2.63 4.02 -13.36
CA THR A 56 -2.59 4.20 -14.82
C THR A 56 -1.63 3.20 -15.48
N GLY A 57 -2.18 2.25 -16.24
CA GLY A 57 -1.40 1.20 -16.92
C GLY A 57 -1.12 -0.04 -16.06
N SER A 58 -1.84 -0.22 -14.95
CA SER A 58 -1.71 -1.41 -14.10
C SER A 58 -2.52 -2.62 -14.57
N ALA A 59 -3.34 -2.49 -15.63
CA ALA A 59 -4.24 -3.55 -16.08
C ALA A 59 -3.55 -4.91 -16.33
N PRO A 60 -2.37 -4.99 -17.00
CA PRO A 60 -1.69 -6.28 -17.19
C PRO A 60 -1.22 -6.91 -15.87
N LEU A 61 -0.82 -6.09 -14.89
CA LEU A 61 -0.41 -6.56 -13.57
C LEU A 61 -1.61 -7.04 -12.76
N ILE A 62 -2.75 -6.34 -12.84
CA ILE A 62 -4.00 -6.76 -12.18
C ILE A 62 -4.42 -8.13 -12.70
N GLU A 63 -4.45 -8.32 -14.02
CA GLU A 63 -4.83 -9.61 -14.62
C GLU A 63 -3.87 -10.74 -14.21
N ALA A 64 -2.57 -10.47 -14.16
CA ALA A 64 -1.58 -11.43 -13.70
C ALA A 64 -1.76 -11.78 -12.21
N LEU A 65 -2.14 -10.81 -11.38
CA LEU A 65 -2.42 -11.02 -9.96
C LEU A 65 -3.70 -11.84 -9.76
N GLU A 66 -4.78 -11.52 -10.47
CA GLU A 66 -6.05 -12.28 -10.41
C GLU A 66 -5.84 -13.77 -10.68
N LYS A 67 -5.09 -14.10 -11.75
CA LYS A 67 -4.74 -15.49 -12.08
C LYS A 67 -3.82 -16.15 -11.05
N ALA A 68 -2.99 -15.38 -10.34
CA ALA A 68 -2.02 -15.92 -9.40
C ALA A 68 -2.62 -16.23 -8.02
N VAL A 69 -3.76 -15.62 -7.69
CA VAL A 69 -4.29 -15.63 -6.33
C VAL A 69 -5.62 -16.38 -6.18
N GLU A 70 -6.20 -16.90 -7.27
CA GLU A 70 -7.53 -17.55 -7.48
C GLU A 70 -8.36 -17.96 -6.25
N GLU A 71 -7.75 -18.51 -5.20
CA GLU A 71 -8.39 -18.92 -3.94
C GLU A 71 -8.51 -17.81 -2.87
N THR A 72 -8.00 -16.60 -3.13
CA THR A 72 -8.00 -15.47 -2.20
C THR A 72 -8.78 -14.32 -2.81
N PRO A 73 -9.77 -13.74 -2.11
CA PRO A 73 -10.50 -12.59 -2.60
C PRO A 73 -9.57 -11.47 -3.02
N LEU A 74 -9.72 -11.00 -4.26
CA LEU A 74 -9.02 -9.84 -4.80
C LEU A 74 -10.01 -8.70 -5.00
N VAL A 75 -9.71 -7.53 -4.44
CA VAL A 75 -10.55 -6.32 -4.54
C VAL A 75 -9.74 -5.22 -5.21
N ILE A 76 -10.24 -4.74 -6.35
CA ILE A 76 -9.69 -3.57 -7.02
C ILE A 76 -10.28 -2.32 -6.36
N MET A 77 -9.42 -1.42 -5.90
CA MET A 77 -9.84 -0.14 -5.32
C MET A 77 -9.53 1.02 -6.27
N GLU A 78 -10.57 1.78 -6.61
CA GLU A 78 -10.50 2.88 -7.59
C GLU A 78 -9.94 4.19 -7.02
N GLU A 79 -9.90 4.37 -5.70
CA GLU A 79 -9.39 5.61 -5.12
C GLU A 79 -7.92 5.81 -5.53
N ALA A 80 -7.70 6.77 -6.42
CA ALA A 80 -6.37 7.21 -6.78
C ALA A 80 -5.65 7.67 -5.51
N TYR A 81 -4.57 6.99 -5.13
CA TYR A 81 -3.67 7.51 -4.11
C TYR A 81 -3.18 8.86 -4.59
N THR A 82 -3.54 9.89 -3.84
CA THR A 82 -2.89 11.18 -4.02
C THR A 82 -1.58 11.13 -3.24
N SER A 83 -0.51 11.65 -3.83
CA SER A 83 0.77 11.85 -3.11
C SER A 83 0.57 12.67 -1.82
N GLU A 84 -0.50 13.45 -1.73
CA GLU A 84 -0.93 14.21 -0.56
C GLU A 84 -1.44 13.31 0.59
N ALA A 85 -2.25 12.28 0.30
CA ALA A 85 -2.68 11.30 1.30
C ALA A 85 -1.51 10.51 1.88
N ALA A 86 -0.55 10.12 1.03
CA ALA A 86 0.66 9.40 1.43
C ALA A 86 1.55 10.23 2.33
N ARG A 87 1.81 11.47 1.92
CA ARG A 87 2.52 12.47 2.70
C ARG A 87 1.89 12.69 4.08
N ARG A 88 0.55 12.77 4.15
CA ARG A 88 -0.17 12.96 5.42
C ARG A 88 0.02 11.78 6.38
N LEU A 89 -0.12 10.55 5.88
CA LEU A 89 0.09 9.34 6.68
C LEU A 89 1.54 9.24 7.16
N PHE A 90 2.50 9.48 6.27
CA PHE A 90 3.93 9.50 6.62
C PHE A 90 4.24 10.49 7.74
N VAL A 91 3.74 11.73 7.66
CA VAL A 91 3.95 12.77 8.69
C VAL A 91 3.25 12.43 10.01
N GLN A 92 2.17 11.63 9.98
CA GLN A 92 1.50 11.14 11.18
C GLN A 92 2.31 10.05 11.89
N GLU A 93 2.89 9.11 11.13
CA GLU A 93 3.70 8.01 11.69
C GLU A 93 5.14 8.42 12.03
N ASN A 94 5.65 9.45 11.38
CA ASN A 94 6.99 9.99 11.60
C ASN A 94 6.90 11.38 12.25
N PRO A 95 6.85 11.47 13.60
CA PRO A 95 6.76 12.75 14.30
C PRO A 95 7.96 13.63 13.99
N ALA A 96 7.71 14.94 13.88
CA ALA A 96 8.71 15.94 13.47
C ALA A 96 9.98 15.90 14.33
N ARG A 97 11.13 15.84 13.65
CA ARG A 97 12.46 15.89 14.26
C ARG A 97 13.12 17.26 13.97
N GLY A 98 13.91 17.75 14.92
CA GLY A 98 14.66 19.00 14.76
C GLY A 98 13.79 20.24 14.47
N TRP A 99 14.22 21.06 13.52
CA TRP A 99 13.60 22.34 13.15
C TRP A 99 12.16 22.20 12.61
N GLN A 100 11.80 21.03 12.07
CA GLN A 100 10.45 20.76 11.58
C GLN A 100 9.37 20.75 12.69
N LYS A 101 9.76 20.71 13.97
CA LYS A 101 8.81 20.84 15.10
C LYS A 101 8.09 22.19 15.11
N LEU A 102 8.74 23.24 14.60
CA LEU A 102 8.19 24.59 14.54
C LEU A 102 7.24 24.79 13.34
N LEU A 103 7.21 23.85 12.41
CA LEU A 103 6.35 23.93 11.23
C LEU A 103 4.98 23.27 11.47
N PRO A 104 3.88 23.89 10.98
CA PRO A 104 2.58 23.24 10.82
C PRO A 104 2.71 21.94 10.03
N ARG A 105 1.91 20.92 10.38
CA ARG A 105 1.98 19.59 9.72
C ARG A 105 1.86 19.66 8.19
N ALA A 106 1.02 20.56 7.69
CA ALA A 106 0.81 20.80 6.27
C ALA A 106 2.06 21.32 5.53
N LEU A 107 3.06 21.86 6.23
CA LEU A 107 4.31 22.39 5.67
C LEU A 107 5.52 21.49 5.92
N ARG A 108 5.36 20.36 6.63
CA ARG A 108 6.47 19.44 6.92
C ARG A 108 6.79 18.62 5.68
N THR A 109 8.02 18.63 5.20
CA THR A 109 8.45 17.79 4.08
C THR A 109 8.89 16.42 4.61
N PRO A 110 8.43 15.31 4.00
CA PRO A 110 8.93 13.98 4.32
C PRO A 110 10.45 13.95 4.25
N ASP A 111 11.08 13.48 5.31
CA ASP A 111 12.53 13.36 5.44
C ASP A 111 13.09 12.15 4.68
N ARG A 112 12.20 11.31 4.12
CA ARG A 112 12.50 10.08 3.39
C ARG A 112 11.51 9.91 2.23
N PRO A 113 11.86 9.13 1.19
CA PRO A 113 10.89 8.67 0.20
C PRO A 113 9.74 7.95 0.92
N TYR A 114 8.52 8.23 0.50
CA TYR A 114 7.28 7.69 1.07
C TYR A 114 6.44 6.98 -0.02
N ASP A 115 7.07 6.67 -1.16
CA ASP A 115 6.44 6.01 -2.30
C ASP A 115 6.00 4.58 -1.95
N ASP A 116 6.57 3.98 -0.91
CA ASP A 116 6.17 2.69 -0.34
C ASP A 116 4.87 2.76 0.47
N TYR A 117 4.35 3.95 0.80
CA TYR A 117 3.13 4.11 1.59
C TYR A 117 1.85 3.93 0.77
N ALA A 118 1.91 3.93 -0.57
CA ALA A 118 0.70 3.81 -1.39
C ALA A 118 -0.11 2.53 -1.06
N ALA A 119 0.58 1.38 -0.97
CA ALA A 119 -0.04 0.12 -0.53
C ALA A 119 -0.52 0.18 0.94
N ARG A 120 0.16 0.91 1.82
CA ARG A 120 -0.27 1.08 3.22
C ARG A 120 -1.56 1.89 3.33
N ILE A 121 -1.68 2.97 2.56
CA ILE A 121 -2.89 3.80 2.48
C ILE A 121 -4.07 2.99 1.94
N LEU A 122 -3.83 2.12 0.94
CA LEU A 122 -4.85 1.22 0.41
C LEU A 122 -5.47 0.38 1.53
N ALA A 123 -4.61 -0.28 2.30
CA ALA A 123 -5.05 -1.10 3.42
C ALA A 123 -5.79 -0.28 4.48
N ASP A 124 -5.25 0.89 4.85
CA ASP A 124 -5.90 1.78 5.83
C ASP A 124 -7.28 2.22 5.37
N ARG A 125 -7.45 2.55 4.09
CA ARG A 125 -8.73 2.93 3.49
C ARG A 125 -9.72 1.79 3.53
N TRP A 126 -9.30 0.58 3.14
CA TRP A 126 -10.12 -0.61 3.26
C TRP A 126 -10.61 -0.81 4.69
N TRP A 127 -9.72 -0.74 5.68
CA TRP A 127 -10.09 -0.89 7.08
C TRP A 127 -10.97 0.23 7.62
N GLN A 128 -10.85 1.45 7.08
CA GLN A 128 -11.78 2.54 7.41
C GLN A 128 -13.18 2.27 6.86
N LEU A 129 -13.30 1.71 5.65
CA LEU A 129 -14.59 1.36 5.05
C LEU A 129 -15.26 0.19 5.79
N GLN A 130 -14.50 -0.81 6.23
CA GLN A 130 -15.03 -1.96 6.99
C GLN A 130 -15.47 -1.62 8.41
N ARG A 131 -15.04 -0.48 8.97
CA ARG A 131 -15.41 0.01 10.31
C ARG A 131 -16.63 0.92 10.31
N ARG A 132 -17.15 1.30 9.14
CA ARG A 132 -18.37 2.08 8.98
C ARG A 132 -19.57 1.16 8.95
#